data_AF-A0A672HU29-F1
#
_entry.id   AF-A0A672HU29-F1
#
_cell.length_a   1.000
_cell.length_b   1.000
_cell.length_c   1.000
_cell.angle_alpha   90.00
_cell.angle_beta   90.00
_cell.angle_gamma   90.00
#
_symmetry.space_group_name_H-M   'P 1'
#
loop_
_entity.id
_entity.type
_entity.pdbx_description
1 polymer ?
#
loop_
_entity_poly.entity_id
_entity_poly.type
_entity_poly.pdbx_seq_one_letter_code
_entity_poly.pdbx_strand_id
1 'polypeptide(L)'
;LHGGDGGLEETEERIIEDEEVKAPVQLKTEFLRALKDKDLQLASKLCQIILIYEPEHPEASEFLPLIRDRLLEEHRCEDDEDSDEDGDDDSDSHEDSRASSSSSLSDDDDDVDDEDDERTTSSKTTGSIQVRL
;
A
#
# COMPACT_ATOMS: atom_id res chain seq x y z
N LEU A 1 37.99 46.25 21.29
CA LEU A 1 36.62 45.98 21.79
C LEU A 1 35.64 46.30 20.67
N HIS A 2 35.31 45.30 19.87
CA HIS A 2 34.12 45.17 19.02
C HIS A 2 33.83 43.67 19.17
N GLY A 3 32.84 43.28 19.97
CA GLY A 3 31.46 43.17 19.49
C GLY A 3 31.44 42.02 18.50
N GLY A 4 31.29 40.77 18.91
CA GLY A 4 30.09 40.27 19.58
C GLY A 4 29.08 39.96 18.49
N ASP A 5 29.17 38.77 17.92
CA ASP A 5 28.07 38.14 17.19
C ASP A 5 28.29 36.63 17.24
N GLY A 6 28.05 36.07 18.43
CA GLY A 6 27.81 34.65 18.61
C GLY A 6 26.36 34.39 18.25
N GLY A 7 26.05 34.43 16.95
CA GLY A 7 24.82 33.86 16.41
C GLY A 7 25.02 32.36 16.29
N LEU A 8 24.83 31.66 17.40
CA LEU A 8 24.50 30.24 17.34
C LEU A 8 23.18 30.20 16.56
N GLU A 9 23.26 29.88 15.28
CA GLU A 9 22.10 29.42 14.53
C GLU A 9 21.70 28.10 15.22
N GLU A 10 20.92 28.21 16.29
CA GLU A 10 19.96 27.19 16.67
C GLU A 10 19.04 27.06 15.46
N THR A 11 19.52 26.27 14.50
CA THR A 11 18.67 25.48 13.64
C THR A 11 17.86 24.64 14.60
N GLU A 12 16.75 25.25 15.02
CA GLU A 12 15.62 24.56 15.58
C GLU A 12 15.17 23.64 14.46
N GLU A 13 15.89 22.51 14.33
CA GLU A 13 15.45 21.30 13.69
C GLU A 13 14.10 21.09 14.35
N ARG A 14 13.05 21.53 13.67
CA ARG A 14 11.69 21.27 14.06
C ARG A 14 11.66 19.76 14.15
N ILE A 15 11.78 19.28 15.37
CA ILE A 15 11.35 17.95 15.76
C ILE A 15 9.89 18.04 15.41
N ILE A 16 9.56 17.64 14.18
CA ILE A 16 8.18 17.46 13.76
C ILE A 16 7.74 16.40 14.75
N GLU A 17 7.06 16.85 15.81
CA GLU A 17 6.45 15.95 16.77
C GLU A 17 5.68 14.95 15.90
N ASP A 18 6.09 13.67 15.96
CA ASP A 18 5.43 12.56 15.30
C ASP A 18 4.00 12.49 15.84
N GLU A 19 3.16 13.40 15.36
CA GLU A 19 1.76 13.46 15.69
C GLU A 19 1.18 12.20 15.05
N GLU A 20 1.03 11.17 15.87
CA GLU A 20 0.67 9.80 15.49
C GLU A 20 -0.51 9.83 14.51
N VAL A 21 -0.21 9.78 13.21
CA VAL A 21 -1.22 9.98 12.17
C VAL A 21 -2.08 8.72 12.12
N LYS A 22 -3.30 8.79 12.64
CA LYS A 22 -4.19 7.63 12.67
C LYS A 22 -4.89 7.43 11.34
N ALA A 23 -4.94 6.18 10.90
CA ALA A 23 -5.68 5.76 9.74
C ALA A 23 -7.18 6.09 9.94
N PRO A 24 -7.86 6.63 8.92
CA PRO A 24 -9.28 6.94 9.00
C PRO A 24 -10.12 5.71 9.40
N VAL A 25 -11.11 5.90 10.28
CA VAL A 25 -11.99 4.81 10.75
C VAL A 25 -12.71 4.10 9.59
N GLN A 26 -13.03 4.85 8.53
CA GLN A 26 -13.63 4.32 7.31
C GLN A 26 -12.72 3.26 6.67
N LEU A 27 -11.41 3.50 6.61
CA LEU A 27 -10.42 2.58 6.04
C LEU A 27 -10.37 1.26 6.83
N LYS A 28 -10.33 1.35 8.17
CA LYS A 28 -10.34 0.15 9.05
C LYS A 28 -11.65 -0.63 8.92
N THR A 29 -12.77 0.08 8.79
CA THR A 29 -14.09 -0.56 8.61
C THR A 29 -14.20 -1.26 7.26
N GLU A 30 -13.70 -0.62 6.19
CA GLU A 30 -13.63 -1.18 4.84
C GLU A 30 -12.77 -2.45 4.84
N PHE A 31 -11.62 -2.43 5.52
CA PHE A 31 -10.73 -3.60 5.65
C PHE A 31 -11.44 -4.78 6.31
N LEU A 32 -12.13 -4.52 7.43
CA LEU A 32 -12.89 -5.56 8.13
C LEU A 32 -14.06 -6.09 7.28
N ARG A 33 -14.68 -5.25 6.44
CA ARG A 33 -15.69 -5.70 5.49
C ARG A 33 -15.08 -6.60 4.42
N ALA A 34 -13.96 -6.19 3.81
CA ALA A 34 -13.26 -6.99 2.80
C ALA A 34 -12.87 -8.38 3.34
N LEU A 35 -12.38 -8.47 4.58
CA LEU A 35 -12.10 -9.74 5.25
C LEU A 35 -13.35 -10.62 5.41
N LYS A 36 -14.50 -10.04 5.74
CA LYS A 36 -15.76 -10.77 5.89
C LYS A 36 -16.29 -11.27 4.55
N ASP A 37 -16.12 -10.47 3.51
CA ASP A 37 -16.55 -10.76 2.15
C ASP A 37 -15.54 -11.67 1.40
N LYS A 38 -14.41 -12.00 2.05
CA LYS A 38 -13.27 -12.76 1.50
C LYS A 38 -12.63 -12.10 0.27
N ASP A 39 -12.76 -10.78 0.15
CA ASP A 39 -12.04 -10.01 -0.86
C ASP A 39 -10.62 -9.74 -0.33
N LEU A 40 -9.75 -10.74 -0.45
CA LEU A 40 -8.38 -10.69 0.06
C LEU A 40 -7.50 -9.72 -0.74
N GLN A 41 -7.83 -9.48 -2.01
CA GLN A 41 -7.15 -8.47 -2.84
C GLN A 41 -7.39 -7.07 -2.27
N LEU A 42 -8.65 -6.71 -2.01
CA LEU A 42 -9.00 -5.45 -1.38
C LEU A 42 -8.47 -5.36 0.05
N ALA A 43 -8.59 -6.43 0.84
CA ALA A 43 -8.08 -6.47 2.21
C ALA A 43 -6.55 -6.23 2.27
N SER A 44 -5.78 -6.83 1.37
CA SER A 44 -4.32 -6.63 1.26
C SER A 44 -3.98 -5.16 1.00
N LYS A 45 -4.65 -4.54 0.02
CA LYS A 45 -4.46 -3.13 -0.32
C LYS A 45 -4.81 -2.21 0.85
N LEU A 46 -5.95 -2.42 1.49
CA LEU A 46 -6.40 -1.62 2.63
C LEU A 46 -5.45 -1.77 3.83
N CYS A 47 -4.95 -2.98 4.09
CA CYS A 47 -3.97 -3.25 5.14
C CYS A 47 -2.66 -2.49 4.91
N GLN A 48 -2.20 -2.41 3.66
CA GLN A 48 -1.01 -1.63 3.31
C GLN A 48 -1.23 -0.13 3.49
N ILE A 49 -2.41 0.39 3.14
CA ILE A 49 -2.74 1.81 3.37
C ILE A 49 -2.81 2.11 4.87
N ILE A 50 -3.38 1.21 5.68
CA ILE A 50 -3.40 1.37 7.15
C ILE A 50 -1.98 1.51 7.71
N LEU A 51 -1.02 0.71 7.22
CA LEU A 51 0.38 0.79 7.64
C LEU A 51 1.13 2.03 7.14
N ILE A 52 0.67 2.69 6.07
CA ILE A 52 1.23 3.99 5.65
C ILE A 52 0.87 5.08 6.66
N TYR A 53 -0.35 5.04 7.21
CA TYR A 53 -0.79 5.98 8.24
C TYR A 53 -0.23 5.60 9.61
N GLU A 54 -0.44 4.34 10.02
CA GLU A 54 -0.04 3.80 11.32
C GLU A 54 1.02 2.70 11.12
N PRO A 55 2.31 3.06 10.92
CA PRO A 55 3.37 2.08 10.68
C PRO A 55 3.60 1.12 11.85
N GLU A 56 3.27 1.55 13.07
CA GLU A 56 3.35 0.73 14.28
C GLU A 56 2.05 -0.02 14.60
N HIS A 57 1.06 -0.04 13.70
CA HIS A 57 -0.21 -0.75 13.92
C HIS A 57 0.04 -2.27 14.01
N PRO A 58 -0.07 -2.88 15.21
CA PRO A 58 0.38 -4.25 15.41
C PRO A 58 -0.49 -5.24 14.61
N GLU A 59 -1.80 -5.02 14.59
CA GLU A 59 -2.72 -5.89 13.87
C GLU A 59 -2.46 -5.89 12.35
N ALA A 60 -2.31 -4.73 11.72
CA ALA A 60 -2.08 -4.66 10.27
C ALA A 60 -0.75 -5.30 9.86
N SER A 61 0.28 -5.18 10.71
CA SER A 61 1.57 -5.83 10.51
C SER A 61 1.46 -7.36 10.55
N GLU A 62 0.64 -7.90 11.44
CA GLU A 62 0.39 -9.35 11.55
C GLU A 62 -0.55 -9.87 10.44
N PHE A 63 -1.57 -9.10 10.04
CA PHE A 63 -2.55 -9.54 9.05
C PHE A 63 -1.99 -9.54 7.62
N LEU A 64 -1.15 -8.58 7.27
CA LEU A 64 -0.64 -8.43 5.91
C LEU A 64 0.07 -9.69 5.35
N PRO A 65 1.01 -10.34 6.05
CA PRO A 65 1.61 -11.58 5.56
C PRO A 65 0.58 -12.71 5.42
N LEU A 66 -0.36 -12.84 6.37
CA LEU A 66 -1.39 -13.89 6.32
C LEU A 66 -2.33 -13.74 5.10
N ILE A 67 -2.70 -12.50 4.76
CA ILE A 67 -3.54 -12.22 3.59
C ILE A 67 -2.77 -12.55 2.30
N ARG A 68 -1.48 -12.21 2.23
CA ARG A 68 -0.63 -12.50 1.07
C ARG A 68 -0.43 -14.00 0.87
N ASP A 69 -0.15 -14.74 1.95
CA ASP A 69 -0.01 -16.19 1.92
C ASP A 69 -1.31 -16.84 1.43
N ARG A 70 -2.46 -16.34 1.91
CA ARG A 70 -3.76 -16.86 1.50
C ARG A 70 -4.07 -16.60 0.02
N LEU A 71 -3.69 -15.44 -0.51
CA LEU A 71 -3.80 -15.14 -1.93
C LEU A 71 -2.93 -16.06 -2.80
N LEU A 72 -1.73 -16.40 -2.34
CA LEU A 72 -0.85 -17.36 -3.02
C LEU A 72 -1.44 -18.78 -3.01
N GLU A 73 -2.06 -19.20 -1.89
CA GLU A 73 -2.75 -20.49 -1.80
C GLU A 73 -3.94 -20.59 -2.77
N GLU A 74 -4.75 -19.53 -2.87
CA GLU A 74 -5.89 -19.47 -3.78
C GLU A 74 -5.43 -19.59 -5.24
N HIS A 75 -4.40 -18.83 -5.63
CA HIS A 75 -3.84 -18.89 -6.97
C HIS A 75 -3.26 -20.27 -7.34
N ARG A 76 -2.72 -21.01 -6.36
CA ARG A 76 -2.19 -22.36 -6.57
C ARG A 76 -3.28 -23.40 -6.73
N CYS A 77 -4.41 -23.27 -6.03
CA CYS A 77 -5.52 -24.21 -6.15
C CYS A 77 -6.26 -24.08 -7.49
N GLU A 78 -6.19 -22.92 -8.14
CA GLU A 78 -6.77 -22.68 -9.47
C GLU A 78 -5.95 -23.30 -10.61
N ASP A 79 -4.67 -23.59 -10.38
CA ASP A 79 -3.72 -24.12 -11.39
C ASP A 79 -3.68 -25.67 -11.41
N ASP A 80 -4.20 -26.34 -10.38
CA ASP A 80 -4.25 -27.81 -10.26
C ASP A 80 -5.38 -28.44 -11.13
N GLU A 81 -6.20 -27.66 -11.84
CA GLU A 81 -7.24 -28.18 -12.75
C GLU A 81 -6.73 -28.44 -14.19
N ASP A 82 -5.47 -28.09 -14.51
CA ASP A 82 -4.84 -28.29 -15.84
C ASP A 82 -3.51 -29.08 -15.76
N SER A 83 -3.47 -30.14 -14.93
CA SER A 83 -2.40 -31.15 -14.99
C SER A 83 -2.60 -32.08 -16.20
N ASP A 84 -2.30 -31.57 -17.39
CA ASP A 84 -1.87 -32.41 -18.52
C ASP A 84 -0.33 -32.46 -18.52
N GLU A 85 0.15 -33.69 -18.44
CA GLU A 85 1.52 -34.17 -18.36
C GLU A 85 2.42 -33.70 -19.52
N ASP A 86 3.57 -33.10 -19.21
CA ASP A 86 4.79 -33.33 -19.99
C ASP A 86 6.02 -33.07 -19.12
N GLY A 87 6.70 -34.15 -18.76
CA GLY A 87 7.97 -34.13 -18.06
C GLY A 87 9.13 -33.89 -19.02
N ASP A 88 10.08 -33.06 -18.59
CA ASP A 88 11.48 -33.26 -18.92
C ASP A 88 12.35 -32.68 -17.80
N ASP A 89 13.00 -33.60 -17.10
CA ASP A 89 14.04 -33.39 -16.10
C ASP A 89 15.36 -33.26 -16.85
N ASP A 90 15.96 -32.07 -16.85
CA ASP A 90 17.41 -31.97 -17.05
C ASP A 90 17.99 -30.96 -16.06
N SER A 91 18.50 -31.55 -14.97
CA SER A 91 19.31 -30.93 -13.95
C SER A 91 20.73 -30.71 -14.46
N ASP A 92 21.09 -29.47 -14.78
CA ASP A 92 22.49 -29.04 -14.90
C ASP A 92 22.81 -27.95 -13.87
N SER A 93 23.37 -28.41 -12.75
CA SER A 93 24.11 -27.57 -11.79
C SER A 93 25.39 -27.08 -12.44
N HIS A 94 25.60 -25.77 -12.59
CA HIS A 94 26.96 -25.20 -12.62
C HIS A 94 27.08 -23.83 -11.96
N GLU A 95 28.21 -23.74 -11.27
CA GLU A 95 28.71 -22.81 -10.29
C GLU A 95 29.10 -21.40 -10.77
N ASP A 96 29.02 -20.48 -9.80
CA ASP A 96 29.93 -19.35 -9.50
C ASP A 96 30.31 -18.38 -10.64
N SER A 97 29.85 -17.12 -10.54
CA SER A 97 30.67 -15.95 -10.93
C SER A 97 30.13 -14.66 -10.31
N ARG A 98 30.68 -14.35 -9.14
CA ARG A 98 30.97 -12.99 -8.64
C ARG A 98 31.52 -12.06 -9.73
N ALA A 99 30.84 -10.95 -10.02
CA ALA A 99 31.49 -9.72 -10.47
C ALA A 99 30.56 -8.51 -10.27
N SER A 100 31.08 -7.49 -9.61
CA SER A 100 30.44 -6.21 -9.36
C SER A 100 30.25 -5.41 -10.65
N SER A 101 29.17 -4.66 -10.78
CA SER A 101 29.22 -3.41 -11.52
C SER A 101 28.27 -2.39 -10.91
N SER A 102 28.86 -1.27 -10.56
CA SER A 102 28.27 -0.09 -9.98
C SER A 102 27.32 0.65 -10.93
N SER A 103 26.55 1.53 -10.28
CA SER A 103 26.27 2.93 -10.67
C SER A 103 25.16 3.23 -11.68
N SER A 104 24.23 4.02 -11.13
CA SER A 104 23.51 5.15 -11.73
C SER A 104 22.12 4.87 -12.28
N LEU A 105 21.14 5.03 -11.40
CA LEU A 105 19.76 5.34 -11.74
C LEU A 105 19.75 6.85 -12.05
N SER A 106 19.65 7.22 -13.32
CA SER A 106 19.33 8.59 -13.71
C SER A 106 17.82 8.68 -13.86
N ASP A 107 17.24 9.47 -12.97
CA ASP A 107 15.93 10.11 -13.04
C ASP A 107 15.79 10.84 -14.39
N ASP A 108 14.73 10.57 -15.14
CA ASP A 108 14.28 11.43 -16.24
C ASP A 108 12.80 11.74 -15.96
N ASP A 109 12.62 12.99 -15.53
CA ASP A 109 11.39 13.72 -15.27
C ASP A 109 10.85 14.21 -16.61
N ASP A 110 9.62 13.85 -16.98
CA ASP A 110 8.86 14.61 -17.99
C ASP A 110 7.42 14.82 -17.49
N ASP A 111 7.28 16.02 -16.97
CA ASP A 111 6.12 16.84 -16.69
C ASP A 111 5.05 16.75 -17.81
N VAL A 112 3.83 16.33 -17.45
CA VAL A 112 2.63 16.57 -18.29
C VAL A 112 1.60 17.29 -17.44
N ASP A 113 1.71 18.62 -17.50
CA ASP A 113 0.65 19.59 -17.28
C ASP A 113 -0.42 19.42 -18.37
N ASP A 114 -1.68 19.16 -17.99
CA ASP A 114 -2.83 19.77 -18.68
C ASP A 114 -4.09 19.70 -17.81
N GLU A 115 -4.81 20.80 -17.90
CA GLU A 115 -5.80 21.33 -16.98
C GLU A 115 -7.23 20.75 -17.18
N ASP A 116 -8.07 21.06 -16.19
CA ASP A 116 -9.41 21.64 -16.38
C ASP A 116 -10.71 20.78 -16.34
N ASP A 117 -11.71 21.51 -15.82
CA ASP A 117 -13.16 21.37 -15.85
C ASP A 117 -13.86 20.47 -14.81
N GLU A 118 -14.05 21.08 -13.63
CA GLU A 118 -15.37 21.52 -13.17
C GLU A 118 -16.58 20.62 -13.51
N ARG A 119 -17.31 20.15 -12.50
CA ARG A 119 -18.70 20.61 -12.22
C ARG A 119 -19.40 19.75 -11.17
N THR A 120 -19.69 20.45 -10.08
CA THR A 120 -20.75 20.19 -9.12
C THR A 120 -22.07 19.74 -9.78
N THR A 121 -22.66 18.64 -9.30
CA THR A 121 -24.13 18.52 -9.24
C THR A 121 -24.56 17.94 -7.91
N SER A 122 -24.93 18.85 -7.02
CA SER A 122 -25.89 18.60 -5.95
C SER A 122 -27.23 18.22 -6.59
N SER A 123 -27.90 17.13 -6.16
CA SER A 123 -29.34 17.12 -5.77
C SER A 123 -30.01 15.72 -5.80
N LYS A 124 -30.48 15.32 -4.61
CA LYS A 124 -31.75 14.64 -4.28
C LYS A 124 -32.19 13.35 -5.02
N THR A 125 -32.36 12.29 -4.22
CA THR A 125 -33.62 11.52 -4.27
C THR A 125 -34.07 11.13 -2.86
N THR A 126 -35.22 11.66 -2.44
CA THR A 126 -35.94 11.23 -1.24
C THR A 126 -37.00 10.23 -1.70
N GLY A 127 -36.66 8.94 -1.70
CA GLY A 127 -37.62 7.88 -1.99
C GLY A 127 -38.41 7.50 -0.73
N SER A 128 -39.61 8.05 -0.57
CA SER A 128 -40.59 7.56 0.39
C SER A 128 -41.14 6.21 -0.10
N ILE A 129 -40.90 5.12 0.62
CA ILE A 129 -41.62 3.86 0.39
C ILE A 129 -42.57 3.65 1.56
N GLN A 130 -43.87 3.67 1.26
CA GLN A 130 -44.95 3.40 2.21
C GLN A 130 -44.92 1.92 2.62
N VAL A 131 -44.89 1.69 3.92
CA VAL A 131 -45.30 0.42 4.52
C VAL A 131 -46.82 0.33 4.44
N ARG A 132 -47.35 -0.63 3.66
CA ARG A 132 -48.75 -1.05 3.80
C ARG A 132 -48.82 -2.02 4.97
N LEU A 133 -49.63 -1.68 5.98
CA LEU A 133 -50.08 -2.62 7.01
C LEU A 133 -51.01 -3.68 6.41
#